data_AF-A0A3Q7IV86-F1
#
_entry.id   AF-A0A3Q7IV86-F1
#
_cell.length_a   1.000
_cell.length_b   1.000
_cell.length_c   1.000
_cell.angle_alpha   90.00
_cell.angle_beta   90.00
_cell.angle_gamma   90.00
#
_symmetry.space_group_name_H-M   'P 1'
#
loop_
_entity.id
_entity.type
_entity.pdbx_description
1 polymer ?
#
loop_
_entity_poly.entity_id
_entity_poly.type
_entity_poly.pdbx_seq_one_letter_code
_entity_poly.pdbx_strand_id
1 'polypeptide(L)' 'MKDLYGNILLSGGSTKFPGIFDRMSIEITALAPSSMKIKVFAPPHILSHFS' A
#
# COMPACT_ATOMS: atom_id res chain seq x y z
N MET A 1 7.68 -16.60 11.49
CA MET A 1 8.28 -15.23 11.53
C MET A 1 8.87 -14.90 10.15
N LYS A 2 8.04 -14.87 9.09
CA LYS A 2 8.48 -14.60 7.70
C LYS A 2 7.53 -13.63 6.98
N ASP A 3 6.31 -13.47 7.49
CA ASP A 3 5.25 -12.66 6.88
C ASP A 3 5.25 -11.19 7.31
N LEU A 4 6.15 -10.79 8.21
CA LEU A 4 6.18 -9.44 8.77
C LEU A 4 6.74 -8.37 7.81
N TYR A 5 7.39 -8.79 6.71
CA TYR A 5 8.12 -7.87 5.83
C TYR A 5 7.51 -7.68 4.43
N GLY A 6 6.40 -8.33 4.11
CA GLY A 6 5.81 -8.28 2.75
C GLY A 6 4.55 -7.44 2.61
N ASN A 7 3.90 -7.02 3.70
CA ASN A 7 2.53 -6.51 3.65
C ASN A 7 2.46 -5.11 4.28
N ILE A 8 2.21 -4.10 3.46
CA ILE A 8 2.03 -2.71 3.91
C ILE A 8 0.54 -2.41 3.91
N LEU A 9 -0.01 -2.17 5.11
CA LEU A 9 -1.41 -1.80 5.29
C LEU A 9 -1.53 -0.28 5.43
N LEU A 10 -2.38 0.33 4.61
CA LEU A 10 -2.70 1.75 4.71
C LEU A 10 -3.96 1.92 5.56
N SER A 11 -3.83 2.53 6.75
CA SER A 11 -4.96 2.81 7.64
C SER A 11 -4.80 4.17 8.32
N GLY A 12 -5.37 5.23 7.74
CA GLY A 12 -5.34 6.58 8.31
C GLY A 12 -6.14 7.58 7.49
N GLY A 13 -6.52 8.71 8.10
CA GLY A 13 -7.25 9.78 7.42
C GLY A 13 -6.47 10.36 6.22
N SER A 14 -5.16 10.52 6.36
CA SER A 14 -4.26 10.99 5.29
C SER A 14 -3.97 9.96 4.19
N THR A 15 -4.39 8.71 4.37
CA THR A 15 -4.31 7.67 3.31
C THR A 15 -5.59 7.56 2.50
N LYS A 16 -6.59 8.39 2.81
CA LYS A 16 -7.77 8.62 1.97
C LYS A 16 -7.53 9.75 0.95
N PHE A 17 -6.29 10.14 0.64
CA PHE A 17 -6.11 11.07 -0.49
C PHE A 17 -6.16 10.29 -1.82
N PRO A 18 -6.88 10.79 -2.85
CA PRO A 18 -6.91 10.16 -4.16
C PRO A 18 -5.49 9.92 -4.69
N GLY A 19 -5.22 8.72 -5.23
CA GLY A 19 -3.93 8.36 -5.82
C GLY A 19 -2.78 8.08 -4.84
N ILE A 20 -2.98 8.21 -3.52
CA ILE A 20 -1.94 7.87 -2.53
C ILE A 20 -1.61 6.37 -2.56
N PHE A 21 -2.61 5.52 -2.81
CA PHE A 21 -2.42 4.07 -2.91
C PHE A 21 -1.51 3.72 -4.09
N ASP A 22 -1.80 4.27 -5.27
CA ASP A 22 -1.03 4.01 -6.49
C ASP A 22 0.40 4.55 -6.35
N ARG A 23 0.56 5.76 -5.83
CA ARG A 23 1.89 6.35 -5.55
C ARG A 23 2.71 5.50 -4.59
N MET A 24 2.12 5.11 -3.47
CA MET A 24 2.78 4.26 -2.47
C MET A 24 3.19 2.92 -3.08
N SER A 25 2.30 2.28 -3.85
CA SER A 25 2.61 1.02 -4.52
C SER A 25 3.79 1.15 -5.48
N ILE A 26 3.87 2.23 -6.26
CA ILE A 26 4.97 2.47 -7.21
C ILE A 26 6.28 2.73 -6.48
N GLU A 27 6.31 3.65 -5.52
CA GLU A 27 7.53 4.02 -4.79
C GLU A 27 8.10 2.86 -4.00
N ILE A 28 7.24 2.10 -3.32
CA ILE A 28 7.64 0.91 -2.56
C ILE A 28 8.18 -0.17 -3.49
N THR A 29 7.54 -0.40 -4.63
CA THR A 29 8.02 -1.39 -5.62
C THR A 29 9.35 -0.97 -6.24
N ALA A 30 9.56 0.33 -6.46
CA ALA A 30 10.81 0.87 -6.98
C ALA A 30 11.98 0.80 -5.97
N LEU A 31 11.67 0.92 -4.67
CA LEU A 31 12.67 0.83 -3.60
C LEU A 31 12.96 -0.61 -3.15
N ALA A 32 12.05 -1.54 -3.41
CA ALA A 32 12.21 -2.94 -3.03
C ALA A 32 13.23 -3.67 -3.92
N PRO A 33 14.11 -4.50 -3.34
CA PRO A 33 14.89 -5.45 -4.13
C PRO A 33 13.97 -6.40 -4.90
N SER A 34 14.32 -6.74 -6.14
CA SER A 34 13.52 -7.61 -7.01
C SER A 34 13.27 -9.03 -6.46
N SER A 35 14.04 -9.45 -5.46
CA SER A 35 13.85 -10.72 -4.73
C SER A 35 12.71 -10.67 -3.71
N MET A 36 12.16 -9.48 -3.42
CA MET A 36 11.15 -9.27 -2.39
C MET A 36 9.79 -8.97 -3.02
N LYS A 37 8.79 -9.82 -2.73
CA LYS A 37 7.39 -9.56 -3.10
C LYS A 37 6.75 -8.68 -2.03
N ILE A 38 6.59 -7.39 -2.33
CA ILE A 38 5.83 -6.46 -1.49
C ILE A 38 4.39 -6.36 -2.01
N LYS A 39 3.43 -6.37 -1.09
CA LYS A 39 2.01 -6.18 -1.35
C LYS A 39 1.51 -5.01 -0.51
N VAL A 40 0.98 -3.99 -1.17
CA VAL A 40 0.32 -2.85 -0.52
C VAL A 40 -1.19 -3.13 -0.49
N PHE A 41 -1.79 -3.03 0.70
CA PHE A 41 -3.22 -3.25 0.91
C PHE A 41 -3.87 -1.98 1.43
N ALA A 42 -5.01 -1.62 0.84
CA ALA A 42 -5.91 -0.61 1.37
C ALA A 42 -7.27 -1.26 1.64
N PRO A 43 -7.85 -1.11 2.85
CA PRO A 43 -9.17 -1.63 3.15
C PRO A 43 -10.27 -0.91 2.33
N PRO A 44 -11.41 -1.59 2.06
CA PRO A 44 -12.44 -1.10 1.13
C PRO A 44 -12.99 0.28 1.48
N HIS A 45 -13.10 0.62 2.77
CA HIS A 45 -13.61 1.91 3.24
C HIS A 45 -12.72 3.11 2.87
N ILE A 46 -11.46 2.87 2.48
CA ILE A 46 -10.53 3.89 1.96
C ILE A 46 -10.74 4.05 0.45
N LEU A 47 -10.95 2.95 -0.28
CA LEU A 47 -11.18 2.96 -1.73
C LEU A 47 -12.60 3.45 -2.09
N SER A 48 -13.60 3.11 -1.27
CA SER A 48 -15.02 3.38 -1.53
C SER A 48 -15.46 4.80 -1.23
N HIS A 49 -14.65 5.60 -0.53
CA HIS A 49 -14.97 7.00 -0.23
C HIS A 49 -14.73 7.93 -1.44
N PHE A 50 -14.26 7.39 -2.56
CA PHE A 50 -13.88 8.12 -3.77
C PHE A 50 -14.58 7.61 -5.04
N SER A 51 -15.61 6.78 -4.90
CA SER A 51 -16.50 6.38 -6.01
C SER A 51 -17.71 7.29 -6.12
#